data_AF-A0A840PVP8-F1
#
_entry.id   AF-A0A840PVP8-F1
#
_cell.length_a   1.000
_cell.length_b   1.000
_cell.length_c   1.000
_cell.angle_alpha   90.00
_cell.angle_beta   90.00
_cell.angle_gamma   90.00
#
_symmetry.space_group_name_H-M   'P 1'
#
loop_
_entity.id
_entity.type
_entity.pdbx_description
1 polymer ?
#
loop_
_entity_poly.entity_id
_entity_poly.type
_entity_poly.pdbx_seq_one_letter_code
_entity_poly.pdbx_strand_id
1 'polypeptide(L)'
;MKNWLILVVAAVFLLTACGNNNADSEPEAISSVENTTGESDEAIGFEMIGDQFVEATNVPTDEKVKIIAAFDEYINSFNAKDIDRYANVLSKNAIGFNYEEEIKMLKETFKNHDVKLKDSDATIVKYNEDEAHVVANIDYHVKEHGTDATLNRTVRQVTIFVKENDDWKITRIVGMEKLDQ
;
A
#
# COMPACT_ATOMS: atom_id res chain seq x y z
N MET A 1 -13.92 -27.90 -65.17
CA MET A 1 -14.41 -26.51 -65.23
C MET A 1 -14.91 -26.09 -63.85
N LYS A 2 -14.10 -25.31 -63.12
CA LYS A 2 -14.47 -24.14 -62.32
C LYS A 2 -13.24 -23.82 -61.48
N ASN A 3 -12.56 -22.76 -61.88
CA ASN A 3 -11.37 -22.23 -61.24
C ASN A 3 -11.77 -21.63 -59.88
N TRP A 4 -10.94 -21.81 -58.86
CA TRP A 4 -10.84 -20.80 -57.81
C TRP A 4 -9.37 -20.49 -57.54
N LEU A 5 -9.11 -19.19 -57.55
CA LEU A 5 -7.85 -18.48 -57.50
C LEU A 5 -7.07 -18.64 -56.17
N ILE A 6 -5.76 -18.59 -56.36
CA ILE A 6 -4.68 -18.33 -55.41
C ILE A 6 -4.98 -17.09 -54.53
N LEU A 7 -4.63 -17.15 -53.25
CA LEU A 7 -4.05 -16.00 -52.56
C LEU A 7 -3.09 -16.45 -51.44
N VAL A 8 -1.81 -16.25 -51.74
CA VAL A 8 -0.66 -16.29 -50.85
C VAL A 8 -0.75 -15.09 -49.90
N VAL A 9 -0.66 -15.34 -48.59
CA VAL A 9 -0.06 -14.38 -47.66
C VAL A 9 0.94 -15.14 -46.81
N ALA A 10 2.21 -14.96 -47.18
CA ALA A 10 3.34 -15.29 -46.35
C ALA A 10 3.40 -14.31 -45.18
N ALA A 11 3.36 -14.83 -43.96
CA ALA A 11 3.90 -14.17 -42.79
C ALA A 11 4.69 -15.23 -42.03
N VAL A 12 5.96 -15.35 -42.39
CA VAL A 12 6.96 -16.12 -41.65
C VAL A 12 7.14 -15.41 -40.32
N PHE A 13 6.66 -16.03 -39.24
CA PHE A 13 7.06 -15.67 -37.89
C PHE A 13 8.54 -16.03 -37.73
N LEU A 14 9.42 -15.05 -37.93
CA LEU A 14 10.80 -15.16 -37.48
C LEU A 14 10.80 -15.02 -35.96
N LEU A 15 10.77 -16.17 -35.27
CA LEU A 15 11.18 -16.25 -33.87
C LEU A 15 12.71 -16.08 -33.81
N THR A 16 13.15 -14.83 -33.78
CA THR A 16 14.46 -14.45 -33.23
C THR A 16 14.27 -14.16 -31.75
N ALA A 17 15.12 -14.51 -30.80
CA ALA A 17 16.28 -15.38 -30.69
C ALA A 17 16.53 -15.40 -29.17
N CYS A 18 16.95 -16.54 -28.61
CA CYS A 18 17.44 -16.58 -27.24
C CYS A 18 18.64 -15.64 -27.10
N GLY A 19 18.62 -14.75 -26.11
CA GLY A 19 19.77 -13.99 -25.66
C GLY A 19 20.05 -14.33 -24.20
N ASN A 20 20.84 -15.37 -23.96
CA ASN A 20 21.47 -15.62 -22.67
C ASN A 20 22.82 -14.90 -22.66
N ASN A 21 22.90 -13.77 -21.95
CA ASN A 21 24.16 -13.13 -21.61
C ASN A 21 24.17 -12.87 -20.09
N ASN A 22 24.97 -13.66 -19.37
CA ASN A 22 25.43 -13.32 -18.03
C ASN A 22 26.43 -12.17 -18.11
N ALA A 23 26.19 -11.07 -17.40
CA ALA A 23 27.22 -10.26 -16.75
C ALA A 23 26.56 -9.20 -15.84
N ASP A 24 27.04 -9.20 -14.60
CA ASP A 24 27.01 -8.15 -13.58
C ASP A 24 25.68 -7.87 -12.87
N SER A 25 25.55 -8.56 -11.73
CA SER A 25 24.62 -8.26 -10.65
C SER A 25 24.99 -6.93 -9.98
N GLU A 26 24.30 -5.86 -10.35
CA GLU A 26 23.97 -4.78 -9.42
C GLU A 26 22.57 -5.06 -8.85
N PRO A 27 22.29 -4.73 -7.57
CA PRO A 27 20.93 -4.86 -7.06
C PRO A 27 20.06 -3.82 -7.75
N GLU A 28 19.19 -4.26 -8.67
CA GLU A 28 18.24 -3.37 -9.33
C GLU A 28 17.25 -2.83 -8.29
N ALA A 29 17.23 -1.51 -8.14
CA ALA A 29 16.21 -0.81 -7.37
C ALA A 29 14.86 -0.95 -8.11
N ILE A 30 13.88 -1.56 -7.46
CA ILE A 30 12.53 -1.72 -8.02
C ILE A 30 11.69 -0.54 -7.53
N SER A 31 11.22 0.28 -8.46
CA SER A 31 10.25 1.35 -8.19
C SER A 31 8.84 0.81 -8.39
N SER A 32 8.00 0.86 -7.36
CA SER A 32 6.58 0.55 -7.47
C SER A 32 5.78 1.84 -7.49
N VAL A 33 4.98 2.02 -8.55
CA VAL A 33 4.05 3.13 -8.71
C VAL A 33 2.67 2.54 -8.97
N GLU A 34 1.71 2.80 -8.09
CA GLU A 34 0.31 2.44 -8.34
C GLU A 34 -0.48 3.67 -8.79
N ASN A 35 -1.05 3.59 -10.00
CA ASN A 35 -1.99 4.58 -10.53
C ASN A 35 -3.40 4.15 -10.11
N THR A 36 -3.92 4.68 -9.00
CA THR A 36 -5.34 4.54 -8.69
C THR A 36 -6.16 5.38 -9.68
N THR A 37 -7.21 4.79 -10.26
CA THR A 37 -7.98 5.45 -11.32
C THR A 37 -9.16 6.19 -10.69
N GLY A 38 -8.98 7.46 -10.32
CA GLY A 38 -10.07 8.33 -9.87
C GLY A 38 -9.63 9.64 -9.24
N GLU A 39 -9.61 10.71 -10.03
CA GLU A 39 -9.45 12.13 -9.67
C GLU A 39 -8.13 12.53 -8.96
N SER A 40 -7.20 13.04 -9.78
CA SER A 40 -5.92 13.68 -9.42
C SER A 40 -5.04 12.90 -8.45
N ASP A 41 -4.72 11.66 -8.80
CA ASP A 41 -3.77 10.88 -8.03
C ASP A 41 -2.33 11.26 -8.41
N GLU A 42 -1.70 12.05 -7.53
CA GLU A 42 -0.25 12.08 -7.46
C GLU A 42 0.22 10.63 -7.25
N ALA A 43 1.02 10.13 -8.20
CA ALA A 43 1.54 8.78 -8.18
C ALA A 43 2.26 8.50 -6.85
N ILE A 44 1.73 7.60 -6.03
CA ILE A 44 2.38 7.17 -4.79
C ILE A 44 3.39 6.10 -5.17
N GLY A 45 4.67 6.43 -4.99
CA GLY A 45 5.78 5.55 -5.30
C GLY A 45 6.82 5.48 -4.20
N PHE A 46 7.54 4.38 -4.16
CA PHE A 46 8.67 4.14 -3.26
C PHE A 46 9.66 3.19 -3.92
N GLU A 47 10.88 3.19 -3.39
CA GLU A 47 11.98 2.36 -3.86
C GLU A 47 12.17 1.17 -2.92
N MET A 48 12.60 0.04 -3.49
CA MET A 48 13.00 -1.14 -2.74
C MET A 48 14.34 -1.69 -3.23
N ILE A 49 15.10 -2.29 -2.31
CA ILE A 49 16.28 -3.09 -2.60
C ILE A 49 15.99 -4.52 -2.13
N GLY A 50 15.76 -5.42 -3.09
CA GLY A 50 15.19 -6.74 -2.79
C GLY A 50 13.81 -6.61 -2.15
N ASP A 51 13.63 -7.20 -0.97
CA ASP A 51 12.38 -7.14 -0.20
C ASP A 51 12.32 -5.98 0.81
N GLN A 52 13.37 -5.14 0.88
CA GLN A 52 13.47 -4.06 1.85
C GLN A 52 13.11 -2.71 1.23
N PHE A 53 12.31 -1.93 1.95
CA PHE A 53 11.99 -0.56 1.58
C PHE A 53 13.19 0.36 1.81
N VAL A 54 13.41 1.31 0.89
CA VAL A 54 14.47 2.31 1.03
C VAL A 54 13.98 3.46 1.91
N GLU A 55 14.60 3.65 3.08
CA GLU A 55 14.23 4.72 4.00
C GLU A 55 14.60 6.11 3.46
N ALA A 56 13.72 7.09 3.68
CA ALA A 56 14.00 8.50 3.43
C ALA A 56 15.19 8.98 4.27
N THR A 57 16.14 9.66 3.62
CA THR A 57 17.40 10.08 4.27
C THR A 57 17.31 11.41 5.00
N ASN A 58 16.20 12.14 4.82
CA ASN A 58 16.01 13.52 5.29
C ASN A 58 15.06 13.63 6.49
N VAL A 59 14.74 12.54 7.19
CA VAL A 59 13.83 12.56 8.34
C VAL A 59 14.58 12.99 9.63
N PRO A 60 14.23 14.11 10.28
CA PRO A 60 14.78 14.46 11.58
C PRO A 60 14.45 13.38 12.62
N THR A 61 15.39 13.11 13.53
CA THR A 61 15.24 12.03 14.53
C THR A 61 13.95 12.16 15.35
N ASP A 62 13.62 13.37 15.82
CA ASP A 62 12.43 13.61 16.62
C ASP A 62 11.14 13.39 15.82
N GLU A 63 11.14 13.74 14.54
CA GLU A 63 9.98 13.54 13.66
C GLU A 63 9.82 12.08 13.28
N LYS A 64 10.91 11.34 13.04
CA LYS A 64 10.87 9.87 12.84
C LYS A 64 10.16 9.17 14.00
N VAL A 65 10.50 9.52 15.24
CA VAL A 65 9.85 8.95 16.43
C VAL A 65 8.35 9.23 16.45
N LYS A 66 7.93 10.47 16.16
CA LYS A 66 6.51 10.84 16.16
C LYS A 66 5.72 10.15 15.04
N ILE A 67 6.27 10.07 13.83
CA ILE A 67 5.60 9.46 12.68
C ILE A 67 5.40 7.96 12.93
N ILE A 68 6.43 7.25 13.38
CA ILE A 68 6.32 5.83 13.72
C ILE A 68 5.34 5.61 14.88
N ALA A 69 5.38 6.46 15.91
CA ALA A 69 4.42 6.36 17.00
C ALA A 69 2.95 6.57 16.54
N ALA A 70 2.71 7.48 15.58
CA ALA A 70 1.38 7.68 15.00
C ALA A 70 0.92 6.46 14.18
N PHE A 71 1.84 5.84 13.42
CA PHE A 71 1.57 4.59 12.71
C PHE A 71 1.27 3.42 13.66
N ASP A 72 2.05 3.27 14.72
CA ASP A 72 1.83 2.26 15.75
C ASP A 72 0.48 2.46 16.44
N GLU A 73 0.12 3.72 16.77
CA GLU A 73 -1.16 4.03 17.39
C GLU A 73 -2.34 3.72 16.46
N TYR A 74 -2.19 3.91 15.16
CA TYR A 74 -3.18 3.47 14.16
C TYR A 74 -3.42 1.96 14.23
N ILE A 75 -2.37 1.14 14.18
CA ILE A 75 -2.49 -0.33 14.26
C ILE A 75 -3.04 -0.76 15.63
N ASN A 76 -2.54 -0.16 16.71
CA ASN A 76 -2.91 -0.51 18.07
C ASN A 76 -4.37 -0.15 18.40
N SER A 77 -4.82 1.04 18.02
CA SER A 77 -6.21 1.48 18.23
C SER A 77 -7.19 0.65 17.41
N PHE A 78 -6.85 0.34 16.15
CA PHE A 78 -7.62 -0.57 15.31
C PHE A 78 -7.76 -1.97 15.96
N ASN A 79 -6.64 -2.57 16.37
CA ASN A 79 -6.61 -3.90 16.97
C ASN A 79 -7.32 -3.97 18.34
N ALA A 80 -7.30 -2.88 19.10
CA ALA A 80 -8.05 -2.76 20.35
C ALA A 80 -9.56 -2.58 20.11
N LYS A 81 -9.99 -2.38 18.86
CA LYS A 81 -11.35 -1.97 18.48
C LYS A 81 -11.78 -0.67 19.18
N ASP A 82 -10.81 0.20 19.48
CA ASP A 82 -11.04 1.46 20.19
C ASP A 82 -11.29 2.57 19.16
N ILE A 83 -12.57 2.82 18.88
CA ILE A 83 -12.99 3.77 17.86
C ILE A 83 -12.57 5.21 18.21
N ASP A 84 -12.56 5.59 19.48
CA ASP A 84 -12.23 6.96 19.87
C ASP A 84 -10.73 7.21 19.70
N ARG A 85 -9.89 6.23 20.05
CA ARG A 85 -8.44 6.29 19.77
C ARG A 85 -8.15 6.27 18.28
N TYR A 86 -8.82 5.39 17.52
CA TYR A 86 -8.64 5.32 16.06
C TYR A 86 -9.05 6.64 15.39
N ALA A 87 -10.18 7.21 15.79
CA ALA A 87 -10.65 8.49 15.28
C ALA A 87 -9.62 9.62 15.51
N ASN A 88 -8.85 9.58 16.60
CA ASN A 88 -7.84 10.58 16.90
C ASN A 88 -6.58 10.49 16.02
N VAL A 89 -6.31 9.36 15.37
CA VAL A 89 -5.18 9.24 14.44
C VAL A 89 -5.54 9.68 13.02
N LEU A 90 -6.82 9.87 12.70
CA LEU A 90 -7.27 10.30 11.39
C LEU A 90 -7.31 11.83 11.29
N SER A 91 -6.95 12.36 10.12
CA SER A 91 -7.22 13.74 9.78
C SER A 91 -8.72 13.92 9.52
N LYS A 92 -9.29 15.01 10.01
CA LYS A 92 -10.67 15.40 9.66
C LYS A 92 -10.77 16.02 8.27
N ASN A 93 -9.63 16.41 7.70
CA ASN A 93 -9.49 16.97 6.35
C ASN A 93 -8.79 15.97 5.41
N ALA A 94 -8.99 14.68 5.67
CA ALA A 94 -8.37 13.61 4.89
C ALA A 94 -8.71 13.71 3.40
N ILE A 95 -7.73 13.40 2.55
CA ILE A 95 -7.88 13.42 1.10
C ILE A 95 -8.31 12.05 0.55
N GLY A 96 -7.92 10.96 1.23
CA GLY A 96 -8.18 9.58 0.79
C GLY A 96 -9.48 8.97 1.30
N PHE A 97 -10.19 9.63 2.21
CA PHE A 97 -11.43 9.12 2.80
C PHE A 97 -12.27 10.25 3.40
N ASN A 98 -13.58 10.01 3.54
CA ASN A 98 -14.43 10.85 4.38
C ASN A 98 -14.37 10.37 5.84
N TYR A 99 -14.05 11.27 6.77
CA TYR A 99 -13.87 10.95 8.19
C TYR A 99 -15.10 10.28 8.82
N GLU A 100 -16.31 10.81 8.62
CA GLU A 100 -17.51 10.25 9.25
C GLU A 100 -17.89 8.88 8.66
N GLU A 101 -17.71 8.72 7.35
CA GLU A 101 -17.96 7.45 6.67
C GLU A 101 -16.95 6.38 7.07
N GLU A 102 -15.68 6.73 7.23
CA GLU A 102 -14.62 5.83 7.71
C GLU A 102 -14.95 5.30 9.12
N ILE A 103 -15.29 6.19 10.05
CA ILE A 103 -15.67 5.78 11.41
C ILE A 103 -16.92 4.90 11.42
N LYS A 104 -17.89 5.20 10.56
CA LYS A 104 -19.10 4.38 10.42
C LYS A 104 -18.78 3.00 9.85
N MET A 105 -17.95 2.94 8.80
CA MET A 105 -17.51 1.69 8.18
C MET A 105 -16.79 0.82 9.20
N LEU A 106 -15.86 1.39 9.96
CA LEU A 106 -15.08 0.67 10.95
C LEU A 106 -15.95 0.08 12.07
N LYS A 107 -16.93 0.85 12.57
CA LYS A 107 -17.91 0.37 13.55
C LYS A 107 -18.68 -0.85 13.04
N GLU A 108 -19.13 -0.81 11.77
CA GLU A 108 -19.85 -1.95 11.18
C GLU A 108 -18.92 -3.15 10.95
N THR A 109 -17.67 -2.92 10.55
CA THR A 109 -16.64 -3.95 10.44
C THR A 109 -16.45 -4.68 11.77
N PHE A 110 -16.21 -3.96 12.87
CA PHE A 110 -15.99 -4.57 14.18
C PHE A 110 -17.21 -5.27 14.77
N LYS A 111 -18.40 -4.86 14.37
CA LYS A 111 -19.66 -5.51 14.76
C LYS A 111 -19.83 -6.87 14.08
N ASN A 112 -19.42 -6.99 12.82
CA ASN A 112 -19.64 -8.19 12.01
C ASN A 112 -18.42 -9.10 11.90
N HIS A 113 -17.23 -8.60 12.23
CA HIS A 113 -15.97 -9.31 12.06
C HIS A 113 -15.04 -9.15 13.26
N ASP A 114 -14.27 -10.21 13.50
CA ASP A 114 -13.02 -10.15 14.24
C ASP A 114 -11.90 -9.86 13.25
N VAL A 115 -11.32 -8.66 13.34
CA VAL A 115 -10.22 -8.22 12.48
C VAL A 115 -9.00 -7.93 13.33
N LYS A 116 -7.84 -8.40 12.86
CA LYS A 116 -6.54 -8.09 13.43
C LYS A 116 -5.55 -7.75 12.33
N LEU A 117 -4.82 -6.65 12.52
CA LEU A 117 -3.71 -6.23 11.70
C LEU A 117 -2.41 -6.61 12.40
N LYS A 118 -1.44 -7.09 11.63
CA LYS A 118 -0.07 -7.23 12.10
C LYS A 118 0.84 -6.65 11.03
N ASP A 119 1.58 -5.62 11.38
CA ASP A 119 2.53 -4.98 10.49
C ASP A 119 3.92 -5.63 10.56
N SER A 120 4.68 -5.47 9.49
CA SER A 120 6.11 -5.66 9.43
C SER A 120 6.76 -4.61 8.52
N ASP A 121 8.04 -4.35 8.75
CA ASP A 121 8.88 -3.51 7.88
C ASP A 121 8.40 -2.07 7.72
N ALA A 122 7.74 -1.51 8.76
CA ALA A 122 7.30 -0.13 8.78
C ALA A 122 8.48 0.83 8.55
N THR A 123 8.48 1.52 7.40
CA THR A 123 9.60 2.33 6.92
C THR A 123 9.08 3.67 6.41
N ILE A 124 9.69 4.78 6.83
CA ILE A 124 9.38 6.10 6.29
C ILE A 124 10.10 6.23 4.93
N VAL A 125 9.35 6.25 3.83
CA VAL A 125 9.90 6.26 2.46
C VAL A 125 9.85 7.65 1.81
N LYS A 126 9.04 8.55 2.35
CA LYS A 126 8.97 9.95 1.92
C LYS A 126 8.72 10.83 3.14
N TYR A 127 9.38 11.99 3.18
CA TYR A 127 9.21 12.96 4.25
C TYR A 127 9.46 14.40 3.77
N ASN A 128 8.58 15.30 4.18
CA ASN A 128 8.81 16.73 4.29
C ASN A 128 8.16 17.26 5.59
N GLU A 129 8.21 18.56 5.84
CA GLU A 129 7.72 19.15 7.09
C GLU A 129 6.21 18.97 7.33
N ASP A 130 5.42 18.80 6.25
CA ASP A 130 3.96 18.75 6.27
C ASP A 130 3.40 17.34 5.97
N GLU A 131 4.18 16.45 5.35
CA GLU A 131 3.76 15.15 4.86
C GLU A 131 4.81 14.06 5.09
N ALA A 132 4.36 12.87 5.51
CA ALA A 132 5.19 11.68 5.63
C ALA A 132 4.48 10.45 5.08
N HIS A 133 5.22 9.57 4.39
CA HIS A 133 4.69 8.29 3.88
C HIS A 133 5.37 7.15 4.60
N VAL A 134 4.59 6.32 5.29
CA VAL A 134 5.07 5.09 5.93
C VAL A 134 4.58 3.91 5.10
N VAL A 135 5.51 3.13 4.56
CA VAL A 135 5.19 1.86 3.92
C VAL A 135 5.40 0.71 4.91
N ALA A 136 4.53 -0.28 4.89
CA ALA A 136 4.63 -1.50 5.69
C ALA A 136 3.97 -2.66 4.95
N ASN A 137 4.36 -3.89 5.28
CA ASN A 137 3.55 -5.06 4.95
C ASN A 137 2.54 -5.28 6.09
N ILE A 138 1.26 -5.41 5.78
CA ILE A 138 0.18 -5.60 6.76
C ILE A 138 -0.48 -6.96 6.53
N ASP A 139 -0.35 -7.85 7.49
CA ASP A 139 -1.10 -9.12 7.55
C ASP A 139 -2.49 -8.85 8.13
N TYR A 140 -3.50 -8.99 7.29
CA TYR A 140 -4.90 -8.93 7.67
C TYR A 140 -5.37 -10.32 8.07
N HIS A 141 -5.88 -10.46 9.29
CA HIS A 141 -6.56 -11.64 9.78
C HIS A 141 -8.02 -11.29 10.06
N VAL A 142 -8.94 -11.79 9.23
CA VAL A 142 -10.37 -11.50 9.32
C VAL A 142 -11.15 -12.80 9.54
N LYS A 143 -12.07 -12.79 10.50
CA LYS A 143 -13.08 -13.82 10.71
C LYS A 143 -14.46 -13.19 10.80
N GLU A 144 -15.40 -13.69 10.01
CA GLU A 144 -16.80 -13.25 10.06
C GLU A 144 -17.52 -13.86 11.28
N HIS A 145 -18.36 -13.07 11.95
CA HIS A 145 -19.15 -13.55 13.08
C HIS A 145 -20.30 -14.45 12.62
N GLY A 146 -20.51 -15.56 13.33
CA GLY A 146 -21.61 -16.49 13.06
C GLY A 146 -21.37 -17.43 11.88
N THR A 147 -20.20 -17.37 11.25
CA THR A 147 -19.76 -18.29 10.19
C THR A 147 -18.34 -18.80 10.49
N ASP A 148 -17.90 -19.80 9.73
CA ASP A 148 -16.50 -20.27 9.74
C ASP A 148 -15.65 -19.57 8.67
N ALA A 149 -16.17 -18.51 8.03
CA ALA A 149 -15.46 -17.81 6.97
C ALA A 149 -14.29 -17.00 7.53
N THR A 150 -13.10 -17.19 6.93
CA THR A 150 -11.88 -16.47 7.28
C THR A 150 -11.18 -15.96 6.03
N LEU A 151 -10.55 -14.78 6.13
CA LEU A 151 -9.66 -14.22 5.12
C LEU A 151 -8.33 -13.87 5.80
N ASN A 152 -7.23 -14.40 5.25
CA ASN A 152 -5.87 -14.01 5.61
C ASN A 152 -5.16 -13.54 4.35
N ARG A 153 -4.62 -12.32 4.36
CA ARG A 153 -3.83 -11.78 3.26
C ARG A 153 -2.81 -10.78 3.75
N THR A 154 -1.70 -10.68 3.05
CA THR A 154 -0.70 -9.63 3.27
C THR A 154 -0.87 -8.55 2.20
N VAL A 155 -0.98 -7.30 2.63
CA VAL A 155 -1.07 -6.15 1.74
C VAL A 155 0.13 -5.26 2.00
N ARG A 156 0.78 -4.79 0.93
CA ARG A 156 1.78 -3.75 1.06
C ARG A 156 1.05 -2.41 1.15
N GLN A 157 1.05 -1.79 2.31
CA GLN A 157 0.30 -0.57 2.59
C GLN A 157 1.24 0.64 2.64
N VAL A 158 0.87 1.72 1.96
CA VAL A 158 1.41 3.06 2.21
C VAL A 158 0.38 3.85 3.01
N THR A 159 0.78 4.28 4.20
CA THR A 159 0.01 5.16 5.09
C THR A 159 0.58 6.55 4.99
N ILE A 160 -0.24 7.49 4.50
CA ILE A 160 0.17 8.88 4.26
C ILE A 160 -0.35 9.73 5.42
N PHE A 161 0.57 10.44 6.04
CA PHE A 161 0.33 11.35 7.14
C PHE A 161 0.47 12.79 6.69
N VAL A 162 -0.39 13.65 7.23
CA VAL A 162 -0.27 15.10 7.20
C VAL A 162 -0.01 15.61 8.62
N LYS A 163 0.75 16.68 8.75
CA LYS A 163 1.00 17.32 10.04
C LYS A 163 -0.11 18.31 10.39
N GLU A 164 -0.75 18.13 11.55
CA GLU A 164 -1.80 18.98 12.08
C GLU A 164 -1.52 19.33 13.54
N ASN A 165 -1.27 20.60 13.85
CA ASN A 165 -0.98 21.08 15.22
C ASN A 165 0.15 20.27 15.90
N ASP A 166 1.25 20.04 15.19
CA ASP A 166 2.40 19.21 15.60
C ASP A 166 2.15 17.71 15.76
N ASP A 167 0.93 17.22 15.50
CA ASP A 167 0.60 15.80 15.44
C ASP A 167 0.58 15.28 13.99
N TRP A 168 1.01 14.04 13.80
CA TRP A 168 0.88 13.34 12.51
C TRP A 168 -0.47 12.62 12.43
N LYS A 169 -1.28 12.94 11.42
CA LYS A 169 -2.62 12.37 11.20
C LYS A 169 -2.71 11.69 9.84
N ILE A 170 -3.36 10.54 9.79
CA ILE A 170 -3.56 9.80 8.54
C ILE A 170 -4.53 10.59 7.65
N THR A 171 -4.10 10.89 6.42
CA THR A 171 -4.93 11.55 5.41
C THR A 171 -5.31 10.61 4.27
N ARG A 172 -4.52 9.55 4.04
CA ARG A 172 -4.77 8.55 2.99
C ARG A 172 -4.09 7.23 3.31
N ILE A 173 -4.73 6.13 2.94
CA ILE A 173 -4.17 4.77 3.01
C ILE A 173 -4.31 4.16 1.62
N VAL A 174 -3.22 3.58 1.10
CA VAL A 174 -3.21 2.87 -0.18
C VAL A 174 -2.63 1.49 0.04
N GLY A 175 -3.35 0.46 -0.39
CA GLY A 175 -2.90 -0.92 -0.31
C GLY A 175 -2.62 -1.48 -1.70
N MET A 176 -1.39 -1.93 -1.92
CA MET A 176 -0.99 -2.69 -3.10
C MET A 176 -1.07 -4.18 -2.75
N GLU A 177 -1.71 -4.96 -3.61
CA GLU A 177 -1.63 -6.42 -3.52
C GLU A 177 -0.17 -6.84 -3.69
N LYS A 178 0.36 -7.59 -2.71
CA LYS A 178 1.69 -8.17 -2.85
C LYS A 178 1.57 -9.24 -3.92
N LEU A 179 2.03 -8.93 -5.14
CA LEU A 179 2.17 -9.93 -6.19
C LEU A 179 3.21 -10.94 -5.68
N ASP A 180 2.76 -12.16 -5.36
CA ASP A 180 3.66 -13.27 -5.11
C ASP A 180 4.54 -13.44 -6.36
N GLN A 181 5.86 -13.24 -6.20
CA GLN A 181 6.85 -13.54 -7.23
C GLN A 181 7.16 -15.03 -7.23
#